data_AF-A0A642KQ97-F1
#
_entry.id   AF-A0A642KQ97-F1
#
_cell.length_a   1.000
_cell.length_b   1.000
_cell.length_c   1.000
_cell.angle_alpha   90.00
_cell.angle_beta   90.00
_cell.angle_gamma   90.00
#
_symmetry.space_group_name_H-M   'P 1'
#
loop_
_entity.id
_entity.type
_entity.pdbx_description
1 polymer ?
#
loop_
_entity_poly.entity_id
_entity_poly.type
_entity_poly.pdbx_seq_one_letter_code
_entity_poly.pdbx_strand_id
1 'polypeptide(L)'
;MKIKSLLTMMFVLCACAACNDDKNEETPLNQVVAGKYDGYTKAVAQYFPAGQYADKQSITLTPNDNGTVNIAYTSESFGEFSISNATVELKNDTYLVKGDGKTTMGMNGGTPKEYDCTFEGTISKDKKTSTLEFNVPAVMNGLTVTFTQGEAPAAVMAAGSYKGYTKAVAQYFPNGQYAADQTIKVTANEDGTVNVTYTSTSFGEFTINNATVKSENNAYTINGEGKSVMGMEGKEPKEYACTLKGTIDAAKATPTFEISVPAVMNGLTITFATGDVPENE
;
A
#
# COMPACT_ATOMS: atom_id res chain seq x y z
N MET A 1 50.89 41.19 -29.07
CA MET A 1 49.88 40.12 -28.98
C MET A 1 48.79 40.58 -28.02
N LYS A 2 47.53 40.43 -28.44
CA LYS A 2 46.34 41.02 -27.83
C LYS A 2 46.00 40.37 -26.48
N ILE A 3 45.80 41.23 -25.48
CA ILE A 3 44.80 41.25 -24.39
C ILE A 3 43.88 40.01 -24.29
N LYS A 4 43.79 39.43 -23.09
CA LYS A 4 42.59 39.31 -22.22
C LYS A 4 42.90 38.30 -21.09
N SER A 5 43.19 38.79 -19.89
CA SER A 5 42.23 38.95 -18.79
C SER A 5 42.02 37.65 -18.00
N LEU A 6 42.88 37.39 -17.01
CA LEU A 6 42.50 36.61 -15.83
C LEU A 6 42.32 37.59 -14.68
N LEU A 7 41.05 37.79 -14.32
CA LEU A 7 40.58 38.66 -13.27
C LEU A 7 40.74 37.95 -11.92
N THR A 8 41.46 38.61 -11.03
CA THR A 8 41.48 38.38 -9.59
C THR A 8 40.07 38.47 -9.03
N MET A 9 39.61 37.46 -8.27
CA MET A 9 38.56 37.67 -7.27
C MET A 9 38.88 36.85 -6.02
N MET A 10 39.56 37.54 -5.12
CA MET A 10 39.85 37.14 -3.75
C MET A 10 38.53 37.16 -2.97
N PHE A 11 38.00 35.98 -2.64
CA PHE A 11 36.85 35.87 -1.72
C PHE A 11 37.37 36.09 -0.30
N VAL A 12 37.15 37.31 0.21
CA VAL A 12 37.30 37.63 1.63
C VAL A 12 36.09 37.04 2.37
N LEU A 13 36.34 36.00 3.16
CA LEU A 13 35.41 35.53 4.19
C LEU A 13 35.28 36.62 5.26
N CYS A 14 34.21 37.42 5.20
CA CYS A 14 33.78 38.24 6.33
C CYS A 14 33.06 37.33 7.34
N ALA A 15 33.82 36.81 8.30
CA ALA A 15 33.27 36.32 9.54
C ALA A 15 32.83 37.53 10.38
N CYS A 16 31.56 37.88 10.31
CA CYS A 16 30.94 38.74 11.32
C CYS A 16 30.65 37.86 12.54
N ALA A 17 31.65 37.69 13.39
CA ALA A 17 31.43 37.30 14.78
C ALA A 17 30.76 38.48 15.50
N ALA A 18 29.45 38.43 15.63
CA ALA A 18 28.71 39.23 16.59
C ALA A 18 28.28 38.30 17.73
N CYS A 19 28.95 38.43 18.87
CA CYS A 19 28.44 37.94 20.15
C CYS A 19 27.10 38.62 20.44
N ASN A 20 26.05 37.85 20.71
CA ASN A 20 25.19 38.11 21.86
C ASN A 20 24.26 36.94 22.19
N ASP A 21 24.24 36.63 23.49
CA ASP A 21 23.28 35.89 24.30
C ASP A 21 22.90 34.45 23.93
N ASP A 22 23.20 33.55 24.87
CA ASP A 22 22.61 32.23 25.09
C ASP A 22 21.07 32.30 25.19
N LYS A 23 20.39 32.58 24.08
CA LYS A 23 19.01 32.18 23.88
C LYS A 23 19.04 30.82 23.22
N ASN A 24 18.77 29.81 24.03
CA ASN A 24 18.31 28.52 23.58
C ASN A 24 16.95 28.75 22.89
N GLU A 25 16.95 29.32 21.68
CA GLU A 25 15.74 29.52 20.90
C GLU A 25 15.27 28.13 20.48
N GLU A 26 14.34 27.57 21.26
CA GLU A 26 13.65 26.34 20.89
C GLU A 26 13.13 26.51 19.46
N THR A 27 13.53 25.59 18.59
CA THR A 27 13.09 25.59 17.20
C THR A 27 11.55 25.63 17.16
N PRO A 28 10.94 26.60 16.45
CA PRO A 28 9.48 26.73 16.40
C PRO A 28 8.80 25.42 15.99
N LEU A 29 7.66 25.08 16.61
CA LEU A 29 7.00 23.78 16.42
C LEU A 29 6.69 23.47 14.94
N ASN A 30 6.30 24.48 14.16
CA ASN A 30 6.06 24.32 12.72
C ASN A 30 7.31 23.95 11.93
N GLN A 31 8.48 24.51 12.29
CA GLN A 31 9.77 24.12 11.73
C GLN A 31 10.16 22.71 12.19
N VAL A 32 9.78 22.32 13.41
CA VAL A 32 9.98 20.96 13.89
C VAL A 32 9.14 19.98 13.09
N VAL A 33 7.86 20.19 12.82
CA VAL A 33 7.04 19.21 12.07
C VAL A 33 7.18 19.30 10.55
N ALA A 34 7.89 20.30 10.03
CA ALA A 34 8.14 20.45 8.59
C ALA A 34 8.87 19.24 8.00
N GLY A 35 8.52 18.88 6.78
CA GLY A 35 9.17 17.81 6.04
C GLY A 35 8.26 17.09 5.07
N LYS A 36 8.86 16.12 4.37
CA LYS A 36 8.17 15.16 3.52
C LYS A 36 8.09 13.83 4.28
N TYR A 37 6.88 13.28 4.35
CA TYR A 37 6.57 12.03 5.03
C TYR A 37 6.16 11.01 3.97
N ASP A 38 6.93 9.93 3.85
CA ASP A 38 6.60 8.81 2.97
C ASP A 38 5.87 7.72 3.76
N GLY A 39 4.84 7.15 3.15
CA GLY A 39 3.95 6.24 3.83
C GLY A 39 2.94 5.58 2.90
N TYR A 40 1.81 5.19 3.48
CA TYR A 40 0.66 4.64 2.76
C TYR A 40 -0.62 5.33 3.21
N THR A 41 -1.68 5.21 2.43
CA THR A 41 -3.00 5.70 2.81
C THR A 41 -4.02 4.57 2.88
N LYS A 42 -5.01 4.75 3.75
CA LYS A 42 -6.26 4.02 3.77
C LYS A 42 -7.40 5.03 3.60
N ALA A 43 -8.12 4.92 2.50
CA ALA A 43 -9.34 5.67 2.28
C ALA A 43 -10.57 4.84 2.69
N VAL A 44 -11.48 5.41 3.47
CA VAL A 44 -12.74 4.78 3.89
C VAL A 44 -13.89 5.69 3.49
N ALA A 45 -14.92 5.12 2.89
CA ALA A 45 -16.19 5.78 2.62
C ALA A 45 -17.32 4.75 2.66
N GLN A 46 -18.58 5.20 2.61
CA GLN A 46 -19.74 4.31 2.68
C GLN A 46 -19.69 3.16 1.64
N TYR A 47 -19.19 3.43 0.44
CA TYR A 47 -19.15 2.45 -0.65
C TYR A 47 -17.99 1.45 -0.54
N PHE A 48 -16.97 1.74 0.28
CA PHE A 48 -15.84 0.86 0.55
C PHE A 48 -15.49 0.86 2.05
N PRO A 49 -16.36 0.31 2.91
CA PRO A 49 -16.19 0.38 4.36
C PRO A 49 -14.96 -0.40 4.86
N ALA A 50 -14.49 -1.41 4.12
CA ALA A 50 -13.24 -2.12 4.40
C ALA A 50 -11.98 -1.23 4.19
N GLY A 51 -12.13 -0.17 3.41
CA GLY A 51 -11.09 0.76 3.02
C GLY A 51 -10.34 0.37 1.75
N GLN A 52 -9.81 1.37 1.05
CA GLN A 52 -8.92 1.23 -0.10
C GLN A 52 -7.53 1.70 0.29
N TYR A 53 -6.53 0.86 -0.01
CA TYR A 53 -5.14 1.14 0.35
C TYR A 53 -4.36 1.61 -0.87
N ALA A 54 -3.49 2.59 -0.67
CA ALA A 54 -2.49 3.01 -1.64
C ALA A 54 -1.13 3.09 -0.96
N ASP A 55 -0.12 2.44 -1.55
CA ASP A 55 1.25 2.42 -1.03
C ASP A 55 2.09 3.55 -1.64
N LYS A 56 3.28 3.79 -1.08
CA LYS A 56 4.27 4.77 -1.57
C LYS A 56 3.70 6.18 -1.74
N GLN A 57 2.80 6.55 -0.84
CA GLN A 57 2.19 7.86 -0.76
C GLN A 57 3.14 8.83 -0.07
N SER A 58 2.97 10.12 -0.32
CA SER A 58 3.80 11.14 0.31
C SER A 58 3.03 12.41 0.63
N ILE A 59 3.22 12.91 1.86
CA ILE A 59 2.62 14.16 2.35
C ILE A 59 3.73 15.15 2.68
N THR A 60 3.54 16.41 2.30
CA THR A 60 4.50 17.48 2.59
C THR A 60 3.90 18.50 3.55
N LEU A 61 4.62 18.78 4.64
CA LEU A 61 4.34 19.87 5.59
C LEU A 61 5.38 20.98 5.37
N THR A 62 4.91 22.18 5.03
CA THR A 62 5.75 23.36 4.79
C THR A 62 5.48 24.41 5.86
N PRO A 63 6.51 24.91 6.58
CA PRO A 63 6.32 25.88 7.64
C PRO A 63 6.01 27.27 7.08
N ASN A 64 5.12 28.00 7.76
CA ASN A 64 4.80 29.39 7.49
C ASN A 64 5.47 30.33 8.51
N ASP A 65 5.69 31.59 8.14
CA ASP A 65 6.30 32.59 9.04
C ASP A 65 5.45 32.88 10.28
N ASN A 66 4.13 32.64 10.21
CA ASN A 66 3.18 32.87 11.31
C ASN A 66 3.12 31.71 12.33
N GLY A 67 4.03 30.74 12.27
CA GLY A 67 4.06 29.61 13.22
C GLY A 67 3.11 28.46 12.88
N THR A 68 2.45 28.48 11.72
CA THR A 68 1.59 27.39 11.22
C THR A 68 2.31 26.56 10.14
N VAL A 69 1.65 25.53 9.60
CA VAL A 69 2.12 24.76 8.44
C VAL A 69 1.09 24.69 7.32
N ASN A 70 1.54 24.68 6.07
CA ASN A 70 0.74 24.25 4.93
C ASN A 70 0.95 22.76 4.70
N ILE A 71 -0.11 22.04 4.36
CA ILE A 71 -0.09 20.60 4.12
C ILE A 71 -0.53 20.35 2.69
N ALA A 72 0.25 19.57 1.95
CA ALA A 72 -0.05 19.16 0.59
C ALA A 72 0.05 17.63 0.47
N TYR A 73 -0.98 17.02 -0.13
CA TYR A 73 -1.01 15.59 -0.45
C TYR A 73 -1.69 15.39 -1.81
N THR A 74 -1.04 14.65 -2.71
CA THR A 74 -1.64 14.25 -3.99
C THR A 74 -1.94 12.76 -3.95
N SER A 75 -3.23 12.43 -4.03
CA SER A 75 -3.73 11.06 -4.17
C SER A 75 -4.02 10.74 -5.63
N GLU A 76 -3.53 9.60 -6.12
CA GLU A 76 -3.88 9.12 -7.46
C GLU A 76 -5.38 8.81 -7.60
N SER A 77 -6.05 8.44 -6.50
CA SER A 77 -7.47 8.06 -6.48
C SER A 77 -8.39 9.18 -6.03
N PHE A 78 -7.89 10.08 -5.18
CA PHE A 78 -8.72 11.07 -4.47
C PHE A 78 -8.25 12.50 -4.66
N GLY A 79 -7.46 12.77 -5.71
CA GLY A 79 -7.10 14.14 -6.10
C GLY A 79 -6.11 14.82 -5.16
N GLU A 80 -6.07 16.16 -5.21
CA GLU A 80 -5.11 16.98 -4.49
C GLU A 80 -5.73 17.58 -3.24
N PHE A 81 -5.12 17.37 -2.08
CA PHE A 81 -5.51 17.93 -0.79
C PHE A 81 -4.57 19.07 -0.41
N SER A 82 -5.13 20.19 0.02
CA SER A 82 -4.41 21.36 0.48
C SER A 82 -5.03 21.92 1.75
N ILE A 83 -4.24 21.98 2.83
CA ILE A 83 -4.59 22.64 4.09
C ILE A 83 -3.68 23.84 4.24
N SER A 84 -4.25 25.02 4.44
CA SER A 84 -3.48 26.26 4.64
C SER A 84 -3.52 26.66 6.11
N ASN A 85 -2.37 27.10 6.63
CA ASN A 85 -2.24 27.60 8.00
C ASN A 85 -2.71 26.62 9.10
N ALA A 86 -2.43 25.33 8.96
CA ALA A 86 -2.70 24.35 9.99
C ALA A 86 -1.90 24.65 11.28
N THR A 87 -2.56 24.59 12.42
CA THR A 87 -1.95 24.83 13.73
C THR A 87 -1.11 23.63 14.16
N VAL A 88 -0.06 23.88 14.95
CA VAL A 88 0.82 22.85 15.50
C VAL A 88 0.90 23.04 17.01
N GLU A 89 0.56 22.00 17.76
CA GLU A 89 0.63 21.99 19.22
C GLU A 89 1.43 20.78 19.70
N LEU A 90 2.25 20.92 20.74
CA LEU A 90 2.89 19.80 21.41
C LEU A 90 2.03 19.35 22.58
N LYS A 91 1.54 18.10 22.55
CA LYS A 91 0.73 17.51 23.62
C LYS A 91 1.15 16.07 23.88
N ASN A 92 1.44 15.74 25.14
CA ASN A 92 1.81 14.39 25.56
C ASN A 92 2.93 13.77 24.69
N ASP A 93 4.03 14.51 24.50
CA ASP A 93 5.18 14.12 23.67
C ASP A 93 4.88 13.81 22.19
N THR A 94 3.76 14.31 21.68
CA THR A 94 3.35 14.18 20.27
C THR A 94 2.95 15.55 19.72
N TYR A 95 3.33 15.83 18.49
CA TYR A 95 2.86 17.03 17.79
C TYR A 95 1.48 16.76 17.19
N LEU A 96 0.52 17.58 17.55
CA LEU A 96 -0.84 17.60 17.01
C LEU A 96 -0.92 18.69 15.95
N VAL A 97 -1.35 18.32 14.75
CA VAL A 97 -1.52 19.23 13.63
C VAL A 97 -2.99 19.23 13.21
N LYS A 98 -3.60 20.42 13.12
CA LYS A 98 -5.02 20.56 12.76
C LYS A 98 -5.26 21.73 11.81
N GLY A 99 -6.23 21.58 10.92
CA GLY A 99 -6.66 22.69 10.08
C GLY A 99 -7.83 22.34 9.19
N ASP A 100 -8.30 23.35 8.49
CA ASP A 100 -9.33 23.23 7.46
C ASP A 100 -8.71 23.53 6.10
N GLY A 101 -9.22 22.89 5.06
CA GLY A 101 -8.69 23.05 3.72
C GLY A 101 -9.65 22.55 2.67
N LYS A 102 -9.09 22.25 1.50
CA LYS A 102 -9.84 21.79 0.35
C LYS A 102 -9.17 20.59 -0.30
N THR A 103 -9.98 19.80 -0.98
CA THR A 103 -9.52 18.81 -1.92
C THR A 103 -10.15 19.02 -3.28
N THR A 104 -9.35 18.84 -4.33
CA THR A 104 -9.79 18.92 -5.72
C THR A 104 -9.83 17.52 -6.32
N MET A 105 -11.03 17.02 -6.58
CA MET A 105 -11.28 15.66 -7.06
C MET A 105 -11.95 15.67 -8.44
N GLY A 106 -11.46 14.83 -9.34
CA GLY A 106 -12.10 14.56 -10.64
C GLY A 106 -12.54 13.10 -10.72
N MET A 107 -13.79 12.85 -11.12
CA MET A 107 -14.30 11.49 -11.34
C MET A 107 -14.23 11.18 -12.84
N ASN A 108 -13.53 10.11 -13.22
CA ASN A 108 -13.50 9.55 -14.60
C ASN A 108 -13.39 10.58 -15.74
N GLY A 109 -12.40 11.48 -15.68
CA GLY A 109 -12.16 12.47 -16.74
C GLY A 109 -13.15 13.64 -16.78
N GLY A 110 -14.05 13.74 -15.80
CA GLY A 110 -14.87 14.93 -15.58
C GLY A 110 -14.06 16.12 -15.06
N THR A 111 -14.64 17.32 -15.14
CA THR A 111 -14.05 18.54 -14.57
C THR A 111 -13.84 18.36 -13.07
N PRO A 112 -12.61 18.60 -12.56
CA PRO A 112 -12.35 18.52 -11.14
C PRO A 112 -13.24 19.49 -10.35
N LYS A 113 -13.72 19.04 -9.19
CA LYS A 113 -14.52 19.81 -8.25
C LYS A 113 -13.77 19.97 -6.94
N GLU A 114 -13.94 21.13 -6.32
CA GLU A 114 -13.41 21.39 -4.99
C GLU A 114 -14.41 20.97 -3.91
N TYR A 115 -13.90 20.39 -2.83
CA TYR A 115 -14.65 20.01 -1.64
C TYR A 115 -13.91 20.50 -0.40
N ASP A 116 -14.66 20.98 0.59
CA ASP A 116 -14.09 21.32 1.88
C ASP A 116 -13.65 20.04 2.60
N CYS A 117 -12.50 20.10 3.26
CA CYS A 117 -11.99 19.03 4.09
C CYS A 117 -11.43 19.56 5.41
N THR A 118 -11.48 18.72 6.44
CA THR A 118 -10.77 18.96 7.70
C THR A 118 -9.55 18.06 7.76
N PHE A 119 -8.53 18.51 8.48
CA PHE A 119 -7.30 17.77 8.72
C PHE A 119 -7.01 17.69 10.21
N GLU A 120 -6.69 16.48 10.66
CA GLU A 120 -6.14 16.23 11.99
C GLU A 120 -5.08 15.14 11.91
N GLY A 121 -3.93 15.37 12.55
CA GLY A 121 -2.86 14.39 12.53
C GLY A 121 -1.92 14.50 13.71
N THR A 122 -1.22 13.40 13.97
CA THR A 122 -0.20 13.28 14.99
C THR A 122 1.15 12.93 14.37
N ILE A 123 2.21 13.51 14.92
CA ILE A 123 3.61 13.25 14.54
C ILE A 123 4.40 13.02 15.81
N SER A 124 5.09 11.89 15.92
CA SER A 124 5.96 11.59 17.06
C SER A 124 7.12 12.58 17.15
N LYS A 125 7.67 12.77 18.35
CA LYS A 125 8.83 13.64 18.57
C LYS A 125 10.05 13.29 17.71
N ASP A 126 10.26 11.99 17.48
CA ASP A 126 11.35 11.49 16.63
C ASP A 126 11.00 11.47 15.12
N LYS A 127 9.78 11.89 14.76
CA LYS A 127 9.23 11.92 13.40
C LYS A 127 9.24 10.58 12.67
N LYS A 128 9.33 9.48 13.41
CA LYS A 128 9.32 8.13 12.83
C LYS A 128 7.92 7.58 12.65
N THR A 129 6.96 8.07 13.43
CA THR A 129 5.56 7.67 13.33
C THR A 129 4.68 8.90 13.16
N SER A 130 3.83 8.85 12.14
CA SER A 130 2.85 9.89 11.86
C SER A 130 1.56 9.25 11.37
N THR A 131 0.44 9.75 11.88
CA THR A 131 -0.90 9.40 11.38
C THR A 131 -1.63 10.69 11.06
N LEU A 132 -1.91 10.92 9.78
CA LEU A 132 -2.44 12.20 9.28
C LEU A 132 -3.75 11.92 8.54
N GLU A 133 -4.85 12.54 8.96
CA GLU A 133 -6.18 12.23 8.46
C GLU A 133 -6.82 13.43 7.79
N PHE A 134 -7.33 13.21 6.58
CA PHE A 134 -8.23 14.12 5.88
C PHE A 134 -9.65 13.58 5.99
N ASN A 135 -10.61 14.45 6.30
CA ASN A 135 -12.04 14.11 6.28
C ASN A 135 -12.77 15.03 5.31
N VAL A 136 -13.54 14.44 4.40
CA VAL A 136 -14.25 15.11 3.30
C VAL A 136 -15.73 14.70 3.36
N PRO A 137 -16.55 15.34 4.21
CA PRO A 137 -17.92 14.90 4.48
C PRO A 137 -18.84 14.85 3.25
N ALA A 138 -18.62 15.76 2.28
CA ALA A 138 -19.45 15.90 1.10
C ALA A 138 -19.18 14.84 0.00
N VAL A 139 -18.11 14.05 0.13
CA VAL A 139 -17.72 13.06 -0.88
C VAL A 139 -18.11 11.67 -0.41
N MET A 140 -18.81 10.90 -1.28
CA MET A 140 -19.14 9.49 -1.05
C MET A 140 -19.82 9.18 0.29
N ASN A 141 -20.62 10.14 0.77
CA ASN A 141 -21.29 10.12 2.08
C ASN A 141 -20.32 10.00 3.28
N GLY A 142 -19.23 10.78 3.21
CA GLY A 142 -18.17 10.81 4.21
C GLY A 142 -16.96 10.01 3.74
N LEU A 143 -15.99 10.70 3.15
CA LEU A 143 -14.69 10.14 2.80
C LEU A 143 -13.66 10.53 3.86
N THR A 144 -12.99 9.53 4.42
CA THR A 144 -11.83 9.71 5.29
C THR A 144 -10.61 9.12 4.61
N VAL A 145 -9.52 9.88 4.50
CA VAL A 145 -8.23 9.40 4.01
C VAL A 145 -7.20 9.52 5.13
N THR A 146 -6.80 8.38 5.67
CA THR A 146 -5.78 8.30 6.72
C THR A 146 -4.45 7.92 6.10
N PHE A 147 -3.46 8.80 6.19
CA PHE A 147 -2.06 8.52 5.90
C PHE A 147 -1.36 7.98 7.14
N THR A 148 -0.53 6.96 6.96
CA THR A 148 0.33 6.42 7.99
C THR A 148 1.75 6.34 7.46
N GLN A 149 2.69 6.93 8.20
CA GLN A 149 4.11 6.89 7.85
C GLN A 149 4.67 5.47 7.97
N GLY A 150 5.49 5.08 6.99
CA GLY A 150 6.11 3.74 6.92
C GLY A 150 5.52 2.86 5.83
N GLU A 151 5.88 1.57 5.85
CA GLU A 151 5.47 0.62 4.81
C GLU A 151 4.02 0.16 4.98
N ALA A 152 3.30 0.02 3.86
CA ALA A 152 1.96 -0.55 3.87
C ALA A 152 1.97 -2.00 4.36
N PRO A 153 0.95 -2.45 5.12
CA PRO A 153 0.86 -3.84 5.57
C PRO A 153 0.81 -4.82 4.39
N ALA A 154 1.83 -5.68 4.28
CA ALA A 154 2.01 -6.57 3.12
C ALA A 154 0.79 -7.48 2.86
N ALA A 155 0.15 -8.01 3.92
CA ALA A 155 -1.03 -8.85 3.78
C ALA A 155 -2.21 -8.12 3.13
N VAL A 156 -2.46 -6.87 3.54
CA VAL A 156 -3.53 -6.04 2.97
C VAL A 156 -3.21 -5.69 1.52
N MET A 157 -1.95 -5.36 1.24
CA MET A 157 -1.52 -5.07 -0.12
C MET A 157 -1.61 -6.30 -1.03
N ALA A 158 -1.35 -7.50 -0.52
CA ALA A 158 -1.48 -8.75 -1.26
C ALA A 158 -2.93 -9.26 -1.40
N ALA A 159 -3.88 -8.74 -0.61
CA ALA A 159 -5.27 -9.18 -0.66
C ALA A 159 -5.94 -8.83 -2.00
N GLY A 160 -6.80 -9.72 -2.48
CA GLY A 160 -7.44 -9.58 -3.78
C GLY A 160 -8.15 -10.85 -4.25
N SER A 161 -8.86 -10.71 -5.36
CA SER A 161 -9.44 -11.82 -6.11
C SER A 161 -8.82 -11.83 -7.50
N TYR A 162 -8.05 -12.87 -7.77
CA TYR A 162 -7.22 -12.99 -8.97
C TYR A 162 -7.88 -13.97 -9.93
N LYS A 163 -8.24 -13.49 -11.12
CA LYS A 163 -8.85 -14.28 -12.19
C LYS A 163 -7.82 -14.68 -13.22
N GLY A 164 -7.92 -15.89 -13.75
CA GLY A 164 -7.00 -16.41 -14.74
C GLY A 164 -7.29 -17.87 -15.07
N TYR A 165 -6.23 -18.63 -15.31
CA TYR A 165 -6.32 -20.06 -15.58
C TYR A 165 -5.40 -20.85 -14.64
N THR A 166 -5.62 -22.16 -14.59
CA THR A 166 -4.69 -23.08 -13.93
C THR A 166 -4.18 -24.16 -14.86
N LYS A 167 -2.97 -24.66 -14.60
CA LYS A 167 -2.40 -25.88 -15.18
C LYS A 167 -2.12 -26.87 -14.06
N ALA A 168 -2.82 -28.00 -14.06
CA ALA A 168 -2.58 -29.10 -13.13
C ALA A 168 -1.63 -30.12 -13.76
N VAL A 169 -0.58 -30.54 -13.07
CA VAL A 169 0.38 -31.56 -13.49
C VAL A 169 0.43 -32.66 -12.44
N ALA A 170 0.37 -33.92 -12.88
CA ALA A 170 0.54 -35.11 -12.05
C ALA A 170 0.99 -36.27 -12.94
N GLN A 171 1.30 -37.44 -12.36
CA GLN A 171 1.78 -38.60 -13.11
C GLN A 171 0.83 -39.03 -14.24
N TYR A 172 -0.49 -38.92 -14.03
CA TYR A 172 -1.49 -39.33 -15.01
C TYR A 172 -1.74 -38.30 -16.13
N PHE A 173 -1.31 -37.05 -15.94
CA PHE A 173 -1.39 -35.97 -16.92
C PHE A 173 -0.05 -35.21 -16.96
N PRO A 174 1.01 -35.85 -17.49
CA PRO A 174 2.36 -35.28 -17.47
C PRO A 174 2.50 -34.00 -18.31
N ASN A 175 1.66 -33.84 -19.34
CA ASN A 175 1.61 -32.64 -20.18
C ASN A 175 0.76 -31.50 -19.56
N GLY A 176 0.12 -31.79 -18.43
CA GLY A 176 -0.76 -30.88 -17.72
C GLY A 176 -2.19 -30.85 -18.24
N GLN A 177 -3.11 -30.43 -17.37
CA GLN A 177 -4.51 -30.19 -17.67
C GLN A 177 -4.84 -28.74 -17.34
N TYR A 178 -5.34 -28.02 -18.34
CA TYR A 178 -5.73 -26.62 -18.18
C TYR A 178 -7.17 -26.48 -17.72
N ALA A 179 -7.44 -25.44 -16.94
CA ALA A 179 -8.78 -24.96 -16.62
C ALA A 179 -8.81 -23.45 -16.75
N ALA A 180 -9.71 -22.92 -17.59
CA ALA A 180 -9.94 -21.49 -17.77
C ALA A 180 -10.84 -20.92 -16.66
N ASP A 181 -10.95 -19.60 -16.59
CA ASP A 181 -11.89 -18.88 -15.70
C ASP A 181 -11.77 -19.23 -14.20
N GLN A 182 -10.55 -19.54 -13.78
CA GLN A 182 -10.25 -19.87 -12.39
C GLN A 182 -10.05 -18.61 -11.56
N THR A 183 -10.37 -18.69 -10.27
CA THR A 183 -10.21 -17.57 -9.32
C THR A 183 -9.51 -18.03 -8.05
N ILE A 184 -8.40 -17.37 -7.71
CA ILE A 184 -7.75 -17.47 -6.40
C ILE A 184 -8.10 -16.24 -5.58
N LYS A 185 -8.60 -16.44 -4.35
CA LYS A 185 -8.92 -15.36 -3.43
C LYS A 185 -7.92 -15.33 -2.28
N VAL A 186 -7.30 -14.17 -2.06
CA VAL A 186 -6.39 -13.87 -0.96
C VAL A 186 -7.06 -12.84 -0.05
N THR A 187 -7.19 -13.17 1.23
CA THR A 187 -7.83 -12.31 2.24
C THR A 187 -6.85 -12.00 3.35
N ALA A 188 -6.65 -10.72 3.67
CA ALA A 188 -5.79 -10.30 4.77
C ALA A 188 -6.43 -10.59 6.13
N ASN A 189 -5.61 -11.07 7.07
CA ASN A 189 -5.96 -11.22 8.47
C ASN A 189 -5.41 -10.04 9.28
N GLU A 190 -5.99 -9.79 10.45
CA GLU A 190 -5.54 -8.71 11.36
C GLU A 190 -4.13 -8.94 11.90
N ASP A 191 -3.69 -10.19 11.99
CA ASP A 191 -2.37 -10.60 12.47
C ASP A 191 -1.24 -10.40 11.42
N GLY A 192 -1.56 -9.87 10.24
CA GLY A 192 -0.61 -9.66 9.15
C GLY A 192 -0.33 -10.91 8.29
N THR A 193 -1.07 -12.00 8.49
CA THR A 193 -1.09 -13.16 7.58
C THR A 193 -2.21 -13.04 6.54
N VAL A 194 -2.30 -14.00 5.62
CA VAL A 194 -3.43 -14.10 4.67
C VAL A 194 -4.05 -15.49 4.66
N ASN A 195 -5.35 -15.55 4.37
CA ASN A 195 -6.02 -16.78 3.98
C ASN A 195 -6.14 -16.84 2.45
N VAL A 196 -5.80 -17.99 1.87
CA VAL A 196 -5.91 -18.24 0.43
C VAL A 196 -6.92 -19.34 0.19
N THR A 197 -7.85 -19.08 -0.73
CA THR A 197 -8.87 -20.04 -1.14
C THR A 197 -8.90 -20.17 -2.65
N TYR A 198 -9.07 -21.40 -3.12
CA TYR A 198 -9.22 -21.75 -4.52
C TYR A 198 -10.20 -22.90 -4.64
N THR A 199 -11.18 -22.77 -5.52
CA THR A 199 -12.13 -23.84 -5.83
C THR A 199 -11.93 -24.26 -7.28
N SER A 200 -11.49 -25.50 -7.47
CA SER A 200 -11.34 -26.14 -8.77
C SER A 200 -12.55 -27.03 -9.04
N THR A 201 -13.10 -26.94 -10.25
CA THR A 201 -14.15 -27.88 -10.69
C THR A 201 -13.63 -29.31 -10.82
N SER A 202 -12.33 -29.49 -11.06
CA SER A 202 -11.71 -30.80 -11.29
C SER A 202 -11.05 -31.37 -10.04
N PHE A 203 -10.57 -30.51 -9.14
CA PHE A 203 -9.75 -30.91 -7.99
C PHE A 203 -10.31 -30.47 -6.64
N GLY A 204 -11.55 -29.96 -6.60
CA GLY A 204 -12.22 -29.58 -5.37
C GLY A 204 -11.68 -28.29 -4.74
N GLU A 205 -11.78 -28.19 -3.42
CA GLU A 205 -11.51 -26.94 -2.69
C GLU A 205 -10.16 -26.96 -2.01
N PHE A 206 -9.47 -25.82 -2.01
CA PHE A 206 -8.17 -25.62 -1.39
C PHE A 206 -8.26 -24.45 -0.43
N THR A 207 -7.82 -24.67 0.81
CA THR A 207 -7.80 -23.67 1.87
C THR A 207 -6.45 -23.65 2.55
N ILE A 208 -5.80 -22.49 2.52
CA ILE A 208 -4.55 -22.20 3.22
C ILE A 208 -4.86 -21.09 4.21
N ASN A 209 -4.78 -21.40 5.49
CA ASN A 209 -5.04 -20.44 6.56
C ASN A 209 -3.73 -19.89 7.10
N ASN A 210 -3.72 -18.62 7.47
CA ASN A 210 -2.59 -17.95 8.12
C ASN A 210 -1.27 -18.07 7.33
N ALA A 211 -1.34 -18.00 6.00
CA ALA A 211 -0.15 -17.98 5.15
C ALA A 211 0.67 -16.72 5.42
N THR A 212 1.98 -16.89 5.45
CA THR A 212 2.94 -15.79 5.64
C THR A 212 3.01 -14.94 4.39
N VAL A 213 3.11 -13.62 4.55
CA VAL A 213 3.31 -12.66 3.45
C VAL A 213 4.56 -11.83 3.72
N LYS A 214 5.43 -11.71 2.71
CA LYS A 214 6.60 -10.81 2.75
C LYS A 214 6.56 -9.85 1.58
N SER A 215 6.89 -8.58 1.85
CA SER A 215 7.08 -7.55 0.83
C SER A 215 8.57 -7.44 0.50
N GLU A 216 8.96 -7.75 -0.72
CA GLU A 216 10.34 -7.64 -1.19
C GLU A 216 10.35 -7.29 -2.70
N ASN A 217 11.28 -6.44 -3.15
CA ASN A 217 11.50 -6.14 -4.58
C ASN A 217 10.23 -5.76 -5.36
N ASN A 218 9.35 -4.93 -4.77
CA ASN A 218 8.10 -4.49 -5.40
C ASN A 218 7.09 -5.63 -5.69
N ALA A 219 7.16 -6.70 -4.89
CA ALA A 219 6.24 -7.84 -4.94
C ALA A 219 5.94 -8.37 -3.53
N TYR A 220 4.87 -9.14 -3.43
CA TYR A 220 4.43 -9.83 -2.22
C TYR A 220 4.56 -11.33 -2.44
N THR A 221 5.34 -12.00 -1.60
CA THR A 221 5.47 -13.46 -1.63
C THR A 221 4.61 -14.08 -0.54
N ILE A 222 3.85 -15.11 -0.90
CA ILE A 222 2.94 -15.83 -0.01
C ILE A 222 3.43 -17.26 0.12
N ASN A 223 3.60 -17.73 1.35
CA ASN A 223 3.95 -19.14 1.62
C ASN A 223 3.08 -19.67 2.76
N GLY A 224 2.49 -20.85 2.57
CA GLY A 224 1.67 -21.47 3.58
C GLY A 224 1.42 -22.95 3.37
N GLU A 225 0.89 -23.58 4.41
CA GLU A 225 0.42 -24.96 4.42
C GLU A 225 -1.09 -24.95 4.64
N GLY A 226 -1.77 -25.93 4.07
CA GLY A 226 -3.21 -25.98 4.10
C GLY A 226 -3.75 -27.35 3.78
N LYS A 227 -5.02 -27.36 3.42
CA LYS A 227 -5.79 -28.56 3.14
C LYS A 227 -6.52 -28.39 1.82
N SER A 228 -6.64 -29.50 1.11
CA SER A 228 -7.50 -29.64 -0.05
C SER A 228 -8.55 -30.70 0.23
N VAL A 229 -9.77 -30.48 -0.25
CA VAL A 229 -10.88 -31.44 -0.17
C VAL A 229 -11.21 -31.85 -1.60
N MET A 230 -10.85 -33.08 -1.96
CA MET A 230 -11.01 -33.60 -3.32
C MET A 230 -11.92 -34.82 -3.32
N GLY A 231 -12.83 -34.90 -4.28
CA GLY A 231 -13.72 -36.05 -4.48
C GLY A 231 -13.65 -36.55 -5.92
N MET A 232 -13.77 -37.87 -6.08
CA MET A 232 -14.08 -38.47 -7.38
C MET A 232 -15.60 -38.66 -7.46
N GLU A 233 -16.16 -38.59 -8.66
CA GLU A 233 -17.58 -38.84 -8.88
C GLU A 233 -18.00 -40.19 -8.24
N GLY A 234 -19.06 -40.17 -7.44
CA GLY A 234 -19.57 -41.35 -6.73
C GLY A 234 -18.77 -41.79 -5.50
N LYS A 235 -17.78 -41.00 -5.03
CA LYS A 235 -17.04 -41.26 -3.78
C LYS A 235 -17.08 -40.06 -2.85
N GLU A 236 -17.10 -40.34 -1.54
CA GLU A 236 -16.96 -39.31 -0.52
C GLU A 236 -15.66 -38.53 -0.70
N PRO A 237 -15.69 -37.18 -0.63
CA PRO A 237 -14.50 -36.36 -0.68
C PRO A 237 -13.51 -36.70 0.44
N LYS A 238 -12.22 -36.58 0.14
CA LYS A 238 -11.13 -36.79 1.08
C LYS A 238 -10.33 -35.52 1.25
N GLU A 239 -9.80 -35.35 2.46
CA GLU A 239 -8.90 -34.26 2.79
C GLU A 239 -7.44 -34.67 2.54
N TYR A 240 -6.67 -33.77 1.95
CA TYR A 240 -5.23 -33.93 1.71
C TYR A 240 -4.47 -32.66 2.11
N ALA A 241 -3.32 -32.83 2.77
CA ALA A 241 -2.42 -31.72 3.04
C ALA A 241 -1.89 -31.13 1.73
N CYS A 242 -1.82 -29.80 1.65
CA CYS A 242 -1.25 -29.08 0.53
C CYS A 242 -0.34 -27.94 1.00
N THR A 243 0.56 -27.50 0.12
CA THR A 243 1.36 -26.29 0.31
C THR A 243 1.05 -25.29 -0.79
N LEU A 244 1.25 -24.00 -0.50
CA LEU A 244 1.09 -22.90 -1.45
C LEU A 244 2.35 -22.05 -1.47
N LYS A 245 2.80 -21.71 -2.67
CA LYS A 245 3.71 -20.59 -2.95
C LYS A 245 3.02 -19.62 -3.89
N GLY A 246 3.09 -18.33 -3.61
CA GLY A 246 2.53 -17.31 -4.48
C GLY A 246 3.41 -16.08 -4.56
N THR A 247 3.33 -15.39 -5.69
CA THR A 247 3.97 -14.09 -5.91
C THR A 247 2.96 -13.15 -6.55
N ILE A 248 2.82 -11.95 -5.99
CA ILE A 248 1.91 -10.91 -6.48
C ILE A 248 2.73 -9.64 -6.67
N ASP A 249 2.78 -9.09 -7.88
CA ASP A 249 3.43 -7.81 -8.13
C ASP A 249 2.65 -6.65 -7.49
N ALA A 250 3.31 -5.52 -7.22
CA ALA A 250 2.65 -4.37 -6.60
C ALA A 250 1.45 -3.84 -7.41
N ALA A 251 1.48 -3.98 -8.74
CA ALA A 251 0.39 -3.62 -9.64
C ALA A 251 -0.76 -4.64 -9.66
N LYS A 252 -0.57 -5.82 -9.06
CA LYS A 252 -1.50 -6.95 -9.07
C LYS A 252 -1.85 -7.46 -10.47
N ALA A 253 -0.99 -7.21 -11.45
CA ALA A 253 -1.23 -7.50 -12.86
C ALA A 253 -0.88 -8.95 -13.23
N THR A 254 0.21 -9.48 -12.67
CA THR A 254 0.71 -10.83 -12.99
C THR A 254 0.96 -11.69 -11.75
N PRO A 255 -0.06 -11.92 -10.90
CA PRO A 255 0.05 -12.83 -9.79
C PRO A 255 0.23 -14.28 -10.28
N THR A 256 1.08 -15.03 -9.59
CA THR A 256 1.29 -16.46 -9.81
C THR A 256 1.11 -17.21 -8.50
N PHE A 257 0.56 -18.42 -8.58
CA PHE A 257 0.45 -19.33 -7.44
C PHE A 257 0.79 -20.75 -7.87
N GLU A 258 1.40 -21.50 -6.97
CA GLU A 258 1.68 -22.93 -7.09
C GLU A 258 1.15 -23.62 -5.85
N ILE A 259 0.23 -24.57 -6.05
CA ILE A 259 -0.29 -25.44 -5.00
C ILE A 259 0.26 -26.84 -5.22
N SER A 260 0.85 -27.44 -4.19
CA SER A 260 1.33 -28.83 -4.24
C SER A 260 0.52 -29.71 -3.30
N VAL A 261 0.08 -30.88 -3.80
CA VAL A 261 -0.63 -31.93 -3.05
C VAL A 261 0.10 -33.27 -3.26
N PRO A 262 1.18 -33.54 -2.50
CA PRO A 262 2.05 -34.68 -2.75
C PRO A 262 1.36 -36.05 -2.69
N ALA A 263 0.35 -36.19 -1.83
CA ALA A 263 -0.36 -37.44 -1.61
C ALA A 263 -1.38 -37.80 -2.71
N VAL A 264 -1.65 -36.89 -3.65
CA VAL A 264 -2.64 -37.08 -4.72
C VAL A 264 -1.91 -37.37 -6.03
N MET A 265 -2.33 -38.43 -6.73
CA MET A 265 -1.87 -38.77 -8.08
C MET A 265 -0.34 -38.84 -8.26
N ASN A 266 0.35 -39.30 -7.21
CA ASN A 266 1.81 -39.38 -7.14
C ASN A 266 2.52 -38.02 -7.30
N GLY A 267 1.91 -36.96 -6.75
CA GLY A 267 2.42 -35.60 -6.78
C GLY A 267 1.63 -34.70 -7.72
N LEU A 268 0.51 -34.17 -7.24
CA LEU A 268 -0.27 -33.16 -7.94
C LEU A 268 0.32 -31.77 -7.66
N THR A 269 0.56 -31.00 -8.72
CA THR A 269 0.91 -29.59 -8.66
C THR A 269 -0.06 -28.79 -9.53
N ILE A 270 -0.60 -27.70 -9.01
CA ILE A 270 -1.49 -26.78 -9.74
C ILE A 270 -0.83 -25.42 -9.76
N THR A 271 -0.54 -24.91 -10.95
CA THR A 271 -0.05 -23.54 -11.14
C THR A 271 -1.19 -22.65 -11.63
N PHE A 272 -1.19 -21.40 -11.17
CA PHE A 272 -2.11 -20.34 -11.58
C PHE A 272 -1.35 -19.21 -12.25
N ALA A 273 -1.94 -18.65 -13.32
CA ALA A 273 -1.49 -17.42 -13.96
C ALA A 273 -2.69 -16.61 -14.46
N THR A 274 -2.51 -15.30 -14.64
CA THR A 274 -3.54 -14.41 -15.21
C THR A 274 -3.62 -14.54 -16.73
N GLY A 275 -4.77 -14.12 -17.28
CA GLY A 275 -5.06 -14.17 -18.71
C GLY A 275 -5.80 -15.43 -19.14
N ASP A 276 -5.82 -15.66 -20.45
CA ASP A 276 -6.47 -16.80 -21.08
C ASP A 276 -5.55 -18.03 -21.09
N VAL A 277 -6.15 -19.21 -21.22
CA VAL A 277 -5.39 -20.46 -21.41
C VAL A 277 -4.53 -20.32 -22.67
N PRO A 278 -3.24 -20.69 -22.64
CA PRO A 278 -2.38 -20.65 -23.82
C PRO A 278 -2.96 -21.47 -24.98
N GLU A 279 -3.06 -20.87 -26.16
CA GLU A 279 -3.44 -21.59 -27.38
C GLU A 279 -2.27 -22.49 -27.81
N ASN A 280 -2.43 -23.81 -27.63
CA ASN A 280 -1.56 -24.90 -28.08
C ASN A 280 -0.35 -25.26 -27.19
N GLU A 281 -0.42 -26.44 -26.55
CA GLU A 281 0.72 -27.34 -26.30
C GLU A 281 0.39 -28.73 -26.82
#